data_AF-A0A973Q956-F1
#
_entry.id   AF-A0A973Q956-F1
#
_cell.length_a   1.000
_cell.length_b   1.000
_cell.length_c   1.000
_cell.angle_alpha   90.00
_cell.angle_beta   90.00
_cell.angle_gamma   90.00
#
_symmetry.space_group_name_H-M   'P 1'
#
loop_
_entity.id
_entity.type
_entity.pdbx_description
1 polymer ?
#
loop_
_entity_poly.entity_id
_entity_poly.type
_entity_poly.pdbx_seq_one_letter_code
_entity_poly.pdbx_strand_id
1 'polypeptide(L)'
;PMATEQRTQRRARPIAGTRPTVRLDEQFARDLAVLMQTGDDLTAAMRTAVGIVANMYRTAWHYEIVPVGTAPTLGPYKFVEKPPFVGPPSLPTVDHNGPTWTLSSRQTSADDARRQQQPTQPPQRQQAGRQPVRR
;
A
#
# COMPACT_ATOMS: atom_id res chain seq x y z
N PRO A 1 -30.62 32.08 -26.92
CA PRO A 1 -30.49 31.45 -25.59
C PRO A 1 -29.51 30.27 -25.63
N MET A 2 -28.23 30.50 -25.28
CA MET A 2 -27.25 29.43 -25.11
C MET A 2 -27.43 28.82 -23.73
N ALA A 3 -27.73 27.52 -23.70
CA ALA A 3 -27.77 26.74 -22.47
C ALA A 3 -26.35 26.60 -21.92
N THR A 4 -26.13 27.14 -20.73
CA THR A 4 -24.94 26.90 -19.92
C THR A 4 -24.93 25.42 -19.55
N GLU A 5 -24.14 24.61 -20.26
CA GLU A 5 -23.81 23.26 -19.84
C GLU A 5 -23.01 23.35 -18.55
N GLN A 6 -23.73 23.38 -17.41
CA GLN A 6 -23.16 23.04 -16.13
C GLN A 6 -22.71 21.58 -16.24
N ARG A 7 -21.45 21.42 -16.63
CA ARG A 7 -20.69 20.19 -16.57
C ARG A 7 -20.84 19.64 -15.17
N THR A 8 -21.79 18.72 -15.01
CA THR A 8 -21.96 17.86 -13.86
C THR A 8 -20.58 17.30 -13.57
N GLN A 9 -19.92 17.80 -12.53
CA GLN A 9 -18.66 17.22 -12.05
C GLN A 9 -18.98 15.79 -11.67
N ARG A 10 -18.72 14.88 -12.60
CA ARG A 10 -18.64 13.44 -12.37
C ARG A 10 -17.66 13.29 -11.20
N ARG A 11 -18.17 13.05 -9.98
CA ARG A 11 -17.35 12.94 -8.77
C ARG A 11 -16.35 11.81 -8.99
N ALA A 12 -15.12 12.18 -9.33
CA ALA A 12 -14.05 11.22 -9.50
C ALA A 12 -13.80 10.56 -8.14
N ARG A 13 -13.56 9.25 -8.14
CA ARG A 13 -13.04 8.58 -6.95
C ARG A 13 -11.76 9.31 -6.52
N PRO A 14 -11.55 9.57 -5.22
CA PRO A 14 -10.32 10.18 -4.76
C PRO A 14 -9.11 9.35 -5.21
N ILE A 15 -8.10 10.02 -5.79
CA ILE A 15 -6.85 9.38 -6.21
C ILE A 15 -5.86 9.48 -5.06
N ALA A 16 -5.20 8.37 -4.71
CA ALA A 16 -4.20 8.34 -3.65
C ALA A 16 -3.09 9.36 -3.90
N GLY A 17 -2.60 10.00 -2.83
CA GLY A 17 -1.60 11.08 -2.92
C GLY A 17 -2.17 12.45 -3.30
N THR A 18 -3.42 12.54 -3.73
CA THR A 18 -4.09 13.83 -3.95
C THR A 18 -4.39 14.50 -2.61
N ARG A 19 -4.20 15.82 -2.53
CA ARG A 19 -4.55 16.61 -1.36
C ARG A 19 -5.96 17.19 -1.53
N PRO A 20 -7.01 16.58 -0.95
CA PRO A 20 -8.35 17.16 -1.03
C PRO A 20 -8.43 18.45 -0.21
N THR A 21 -9.22 19.40 -0.67
CA THR A 21 -9.59 20.59 0.10
C THR A 21 -11.00 20.40 0.63
N VAL A 22 -11.17 20.51 1.94
CA VAL A 22 -12.46 20.41 2.62
C VAL A 22 -12.74 21.74 3.29
N ARG A 23 -13.94 22.29 3.10
CA ARG A 23 -14.40 23.46 3.83
C ARG A 23 -14.91 23.00 5.19
N LEU A 24 -14.43 23.63 6.25
CA LEU A 24 -14.90 23.38 7.60
C LEU A 24 -15.97 24.42 7.92
N ASP A 25 -17.19 23.96 8.14
CA ASP A 25 -18.17 24.78 8.85
C ASP A 25 -17.89 24.73 10.36
N GLU A 26 -18.60 25.57 11.11
CA GLU A 26 -18.38 25.74 12.55
C GLU A 26 -18.63 24.45 13.33
N GLN A 27 -19.66 23.68 12.97
CA GLN A 27 -19.97 22.42 13.65
C GLN A 27 -18.89 21.39 13.36
N PHE A 28 -18.48 21.25 12.09
CA PHE A 28 -17.45 20.30 11.71
C PHE A 28 -16.10 20.64 12.36
N ALA A 29 -15.77 21.93 12.49
CA ALA A 29 -14.57 22.36 13.22
C ALA A 29 -14.62 21.96 14.71
N ARG A 30 -15.78 22.09 15.37
CA ARG A 30 -15.96 21.64 16.77
C ARG A 30 -15.80 20.13 16.91
N ASP A 31 -16.40 19.36 16.01
CA ASP A 31 -16.33 17.89 16.06
C ASP A 31 -14.88 17.41 15.87
N LEU A 32 -14.13 18.03 14.95
CA LEU A 32 -12.70 17.75 14.78
C LEU A 32 -11.89 18.14 16.01
N ALA A 33 -12.20 19.26 16.66
CA ALA A 33 -11.53 19.67 17.89
C ALA A 33 -11.71 18.64 19.02
N VAL A 34 -12.89 18.01 19.14
CA VAL A 34 -13.12 16.91 20.10
C VAL A 34 -12.18 15.74 19.83
N LEU A 35 -12.03 15.34 18.56
CA LEU A 35 -11.09 14.26 18.20
C LEU A 35 -9.64 14.63 18.52
N MET A 36 -9.25 15.89 18.35
CA MET A 36 -7.90 16.36 18.61
C MET A 36 -7.57 16.48 20.12
N GLN A 37 -8.55 16.41 21.03
CA GLN A 37 -8.29 16.40 22.48
C GLN A 37 -7.47 15.18 22.94
N THR A 38 -7.38 14.14 22.11
CA THR A 38 -6.54 12.97 22.35
C THR A 38 -5.05 13.22 22.06
N GLY A 39 -4.69 14.40 21.54
CA GLY A 39 -3.32 14.77 21.16
C GLY A 39 -3.01 14.60 19.66
N ASP A 40 -3.99 14.19 18.86
CA ASP A 40 -3.84 14.05 17.41
C ASP A 40 -3.89 15.40 16.68
N ASP A 41 -3.18 15.49 15.54
CA ASP A 41 -3.30 16.64 14.63
C ASP A 41 -4.56 16.55 13.75
N LEU A 42 -4.89 17.64 13.06
CA LEU A 42 -6.06 17.73 12.18
C LEU A 42 -6.08 16.65 11.09
N THR A 43 -4.93 16.31 10.53
CA THR A 43 -4.83 15.31 9.45
C THR A 43 -5.05 13.91 10.00
N ALA A 44 -4.46 13.60 11.17
CA ALA A 44 -4.68 12.37 11.90
C ALA A 44 -6.15 12.23 12.30
N ALA A 45 -6.75 13.27 12.88
CA ALA A 45 -8.17 13.29 13.23
C ALA A 45 -9.09 13.02 12.03
N MET A 46 -8.86 13.69 10.89
CA MET A 46 -9.62 13.44 9.66
C MET A 46 -9.43 12.01 9.14
N ARG A 47 -8.19 11.48 9.13
CA ARG A 47 -7.92 10.10 8.71
C ARG A 47 -8.62 9.10 9.62
N THR A 48 -8.61 9.32 10.92
CA THR A 48 -9.29 8.49 11.91
C THR A 48 -10.80 8.51 11.69
N ALA A 49 -11.41 9.69 11.55
CA ALA A 49 -12.85 9.82 11.30
C ALA A 49 -13.29 9.10 10.02
N VAL A 50 -12.60 9.34 8.90
CA VAL A 50 -12.89 8.67 7.63
C VAL A 50 -12.67 7.16 7.74
N GLY A 51 -11.63 6.73 8.45
CA GLY A 51 -11.32 5.33 8.69
C GLY A 51 -12.42 4.60 9.45
N ILE A 52 -12.94 5.20 10.53
CA ILE A 52 -14.04 4.65 11.34
C ILE A 52 -15.30 4.47 10.50
N VAL A 53 -15.72 5.53 9.79
CA VAL A 53 -16.93 5.50 8.95
C VAL A 53 -16.77 4.50 7.80
N ALA A 54 -15.63 4.49 7.10
CA ALA A 54 -15.39 3.54 6.03
C ALA A 54 -15.38 2.09 6.53
N ASN A 55 -14.82 1.83 7.72
CA ASN A 55 -14.84 0.50 8.31
C ASN A 55 -16.27 0.06 8.64
N MET A 56 -17.08 0.94 9.23
CA MET A 56 -18.51 0.69 9.47
C MET A 56 -19.24 0.28 8.18
N TYR A 57 -19.02 0.99 7.07
CA TYR A 57 -19.65 0.65 5.78
C TYR A 57 -19.20 -0.72 5.28
N ARG A 58 -17.88 -1.01 5.31
CA ARG A 58 -17.34 -2.31 4.91
C ARG A 58 -17.91 -3.44 5.76
N THR A 59 -17.96 -3.27 7.07
CA THR A 59 -18.51 -4.26 8.01
C THR A 59 -20.00 -4.49 7.74
N ALA A 60 -20.80 -3.44 7.60
CA ALA A 60 -22.23 -3.57 7.35
C ALA A 60 -22.53 -4.31 6.03
N TRP A 61 -21.76 -4.04 4.98
CA TRP A 61 -21.89 -4.73 3.69
C TRP A 61 -21.35 -6.16 3.73
N HIS A 62 -20.24 -6.39 4.42
CA HIS A 62 -19.63 -7.73 4.52
C HIS A 62 -20.55 -8.73 5.23
N TYR A 63 -21.26 -8.27 6.27
CA TYR A 63 -22.23 -9.08 7.01
C TYR A 63 -23.66 -8.96 6.48
N GLU A 64 -23.86 -8.33 5.32
CA GLU A 64 -25.16 -8.18 4.66
C GLU A 64 -26.26 -7.53 5.54
N ILE A 65 -25.85 -6.72 6.53
CA ILE A 65 -26.78 -5.98 7.39
C ILE A 65 -27.60 -4.98 6.57
N VAL A 66 -26.95 -4.40 5.55
CA VAL A 66 -27.60 -3.60 4.50
C VAL A 66 -27.00 -3.98 3.14
N PRO A 67 -27.72 -3.80 2.02
CA PRO A 67 -27.19 -4.08 0.69
C PRO A 67 -25.94 -3.26 0.37
N VAL A 68 -25.03 -3.83 -0.44
CA VAL A 68 -23.84 -3.13 -0.94
C VAL A 68 -24.25 -1.84 -1.67
N GLY A 69 -23.60 -0.73 -1.32
CA GLY A 69 -23.91 0.58 -1.88
C GLY A 69 -24.96 1.38 -1.10
N THR A 70 -25.65 0.75 -0.14
CA THR A 70 -26.56 1.44 0.77
C THR A 70 -25.81 1.97 1.99
N ALA A 71 -26.05 3.22 2.37
CA ALA A 71 -25.44 3.82 3.56
C ALA A 71 -26.05 3.22 4.84
N PRO A 72 -25.25 2.57 5.72
CA PRO A 72 -25.75 2.09 6.99
C PRO A 72 -25.91 3.23 8.00
N THR A 73 -26.84 3.06 8.93
CA THR A 73 -27.00 3.91 10.12
C THR A 73 -26.55 3.14 11.36
N LEU A 74 -25.76 3.77 12.23
CA LEU A 74 -25.42 3.19 13.53
C LEU A 74 -26.61 3.33 14.48
N GLY A 75 -27.02 2.20 15.06
CA GLY A 75 -27.94 2.16 16.19
C GLY A 75 -27.18 2.29 17.53
N PRO A 76 -27.60 1.59 18.59
CA PRO A 76 -26.91 1.63 19.87
C PRO A 76 -25.52 1.01 19.75
N TYR A 77 -24.52 1.72 20.24
CA TYR A 77 -23.13 1.28 20.25
C TYR A 77 -22.60 1.24 21.69
N LYS A 78 -21.57 0.43 21.92
CA LYS A 78 -20.87 0.34 23.22
C LYS A 78 -19.49 0.96 23.09
N PHE A 79 -19.13 1.82 24.02
CA PHE A 79 -17.77 2.34 24.12
C PHE A 79 -16.89 1.37 24.91
N VAL A 80 -15.70 1.12 24.38
CA VAL A 80 -14.62 0.44 25.09
C VAL A 80 -13.37 1.30 24.96
N GLU A 81 -12.59 1.38 26.03
CA GLU A 81 -11.31 2.07 25.97
C GLU A 81 -10.40 1.34 24.96
N LYS A 82 -9.72 2.11 24.10
CA LYS A 82 -8.73 1.54 23.21
C LYS A 82 -7.57 1.05 24.08
N PRO A 83 -7.18 -0.24 24.01
CA PRO A 83 -5.99 -0.71 24.70
C PRO A 83 -4.79 0.15 24.27
N PRO A 84 -3.86 0.47 25.19
CA PRO A 84 -2.65 1.19 24.81
C PRO A 84 -1.99 0.46 23.64
N PHE A 85 -1.56 1.21 22.63
CA PHE A 85 -0.83 0.64 21.51
C PHE A 85 0.48 0.07 22.05
N VAL A 86 0.50 -1.22 22.34
CA VAL A 86 1.74 -1.96 22.51
C VAL A 86 2.29 -2.08 21.10
N GLY A 87 3.28 -1.26 20.78
CA GLY A 87 3.97 -1.37 19.49
C GLY A 87 4.43 -2.80 19.24
N PRO A 88 4.79 -3.16 17.98
CA PRO A 88 5.43 -4.44 17.74
C PRO A 88 6.59 -4.59 18.74
N PRO A 89 6.79 -5.78 19.33
CA PRO A 89 7.89 -5.99 20.26
C PRO A 89 9.16 -5.48 19.59
N SER A 90 9.93 -4.65 20.30
CA SER A 90 11.26 -4.27 19.86
C SER A 90 11.97 -5.55 19.45
N LEU A 91 12.37 -5.64 18.18
CA LEU A 91 13.20 -6.74 17.74
C LEU A 91 14.41 -6.80 18.68
N PRO A 92 14.85 -7.98 19.12
CA PRO A 92 16.05 -8.07 19.93
C PRO A 92 17.16 -7.30 19.23
N THR A 93 17.84 -6.43 19.98
CA THR A 93 19.06 -5.79 19.50
C THR A 93 19.97 -6.92 19.03
N VAL A 94 20.15 -7.04 17.72
CA VAL A 94 21.14 -7.96 17.17
C VAL A 94 22.47 -7.38 17.59
N ASP A 95 23.10 -7.98 18.59
CA ASP A 95 24.46 -7.63 18.97
C ASP A 95 25.35 -7.96 17.77
N HIS A 96 25.89 -6.94 17.10
CA HIS A 96 26.77 -7.13 15.95
C HIS A 96 28.18 -7.56 16.40
N ASN A 97 28.30 -8.25 17.54
CA ASN A 97 29.48 -8.99 17.96
C ASN A 97 29.64 -10.31 17.16
N GLY A 98 29.28 -10.27 15.88
CA GLY A 98 29.74 -11.26 14.92
C GLY A 98 31.24 -11.05 14.66
N PRO A 99 31.95 -12.08 14.16
CA PRO A 99 33.37 -11.92 13.84
C PRO A 99 33.53 -10.73 12.91
N THR A 100 34.37 -9.76 13.31
CA THR A 100 34.81 -8.67 12.45
C THR A 100 35.26 -9.27 11.13
N TRP A 101 34.50 -9.03 10.07
CA TRP A 101 34.91 -9.38 8.71
C TRP A 101 36.17 -8.58 8.39
N THR A 102 37.32 -9.23 8.54
CA THR A 102 38.57 -8.65 8.04
C THR A 102 38.46 -8.57 6.51
N LEU A 103 39.06 -7.54 5.93
CA LEU A 103 39.05 -7.29 4.48
C LEU A 103 39.65 -8.45 3.64
N SER A 104 40.18 -9.50 4.27
CA SER A 104 40.80 -10.65 3.64
C SER A 104 39.83 -11.66 3.00
N SER A 105 38.51 -11.48 3.12
CA SER A 105 37.54 -12.32 2.40
C SER A 105 37.23 -11.84 0.97
N ARG A 106 37.84 -10.74 0.50
CA ARG A 106 37.95 -10.45 -0.95
C ARG A 106 39.12 -11.21 -1.56
N GLN A 107 39.14 -12.52 -1.40
CA GLN A 107 39.82 -13.37 -2.36
C GLN A 107 38.73 -14.04 -3.18
N THR A 108 38.26 -13.29 -4.18
CA THR A 108 37.51 -13.83 -5.31
C THR A 108 38.31 -15.01 -5.83
N SER A 109 37.85 -16.22 -5.52
CA SER A 109 38.38 -17.44 -6.11
C SER A 109 38.24 -17.28 -7.63
N ALA A 110 39.37 -17.24 -8.34
CA ALA A 110 39.43 -17.11 -9.79
C ALA A 110 38.70 -18.28 -10.51
N ASP A 111 38.29 -19.31 -9.77
CA ASP A 111 37.46 -20.42 -10.24
C ASP A 111 36.01 -20.02 -10.55
N ASP A 112 35.42 -19.08 -9.81
CA ASP A 112 33.99 -18.72 -9.97
C ASP A 112 33.76 -17.89 -11.25
N ALA A 113 34.70 -16.98 -11.55
CA ALA A 113 34.65 -16.16 -12.78
C ALA A 113 34.79 -17.00 -14.06
N ARG A 114 35.49 -18.14 -14.02
CA ARG A 114 35.66 -19.02 -15.19
C ARG A 114 34.40 -19.81 -15.51
N ARG A 115 33.55 -20.11 -14.52
CA ARG A 115 32.27 -20.81 -14.75
C ARG A 115 31.19 -19.91 -15.36
N GLN A 116 31.21 -18.60 -15.08
CA GLN A 116 30.24 -17.68 -15.67
C GLN A 116 30.60 -17.19 -17.08
N GLN A 117 31.82 -17.41 -17.55
CA GLN A 117 32.25 -17.01 -18.89
C GLN A 117 32.18 -18.14 -19.94
N GLN A 118 31.58 -19.30 -19.63
CA GLN A 118 31.26 -20.26 -20.69
C GLN A 118 30.10 -19.72 -21.54
N PRO A 119 30.32 -19.36 -22.82
CA PRO A 119 29.23 -19.02 -23.71
C PRO A 119 28.37 -20.27 -23.86
N THR A 120 27.08 -20.15 -23.57
CA THR A 120 26.07 -21.14 -23.91
C THR A 120 26.14 -21.34 -25.42
N GLN A 121 26.73 -22.45 -25.85
CA GLN A 121 26.67 -22.87 -27.24
C GLN A 121 25.19 -22.98 -27.65
N PRO A 122 24.77 -22.39 -28.78
CA PRO A 122 23.45 -22.66 -29.31
C PRO A 122 23.37 -24.14 -29.69
N PRO A 123 22.19 -24.79 -29.54
CA PRO A 123 22.04 -26.19 -29.87
C PRO A 123 22.41 -26.43 -31.34
N GLN A 124 23.34 -27.37 -31.55
CA GLN A 124 23.67 -27.93 -32.85
C GLN A 124 22.40 -28.38 -33.56
N ARG A 125 21.98 -27.60 -34.56
CA ARG A 125 21.06 -28.03 -35.59
C ARG A 125 21.73 -29.21 -36.29
N GLN A 126 21.18 -30.40 -36.12
CA GLN A 126 21.63 -31.60 -36.83
C GLN A 126 21.67 -31.29 -38.33
N GLN A 127 22.88 -31.12 -38.87
CA GLN A 127 23.12 -31.20 -40.30
C GLN A 127 23.15 -32.69 -40.66
N ALA A 128 21.99 -33.24 -40.98
CA ALA A 128 21.92 -34.42 -41.83
C ALA A 128 22.09 -33.95 -43.28
N GLY A 129 23.20 -34.36 -43.91
CA GLY A 129 23.23 -34.71 -45.34
C GLY A 129 23.16 -33.58 -46.37
N ARG A 130 24.36 -33.09 -46.75
CA ARG A 130 24.78 -32.85 -48.14
C ARG A 130 24.05 -33.78 -49.15
N GLN A 131 23.51 -33.29 -50.28
CA GLN A 131 24.17 -33.23 -51.61
C GLN A 131 23.20 -32.70 -52.73
N PRO A 132 23.68 -32.32 -53.95
CA PRO A 132 23.49 -30.97 -54.51
C PRO A 132 22.95 -30.94 -55.97
N VAL A 133 23.08 -29.76 -56.61
CA VAL A 133 23.19 -29.47 -58.07
C VAL A 133 21.84 -29.30 -58.80
N ARG A 134 21.39 -28.08 -59.16
CA ARG A 134 21.83 -27.14 -60.22
C ARG A 134 21.61 -27.65 -61.66
N ARG A 135 20.42 -27.45 -62.23
CA ARG A 135 20.15 -26.76 -63.51
C ARG A 135 18.65 -26.78 -63.83
#